data_AF-A0A3N2QEM5-F1
#
_entry.id   AF-A0A3N2QEM5-F1
#
_cell.length_a   1.000
_cell.length_b   1.000
_cell.length_c   1.000
_cell.angle_alpha   90.00
_cell.angle_beta   90.00
_cell.angle_gamma   90.00
#
_symmetry.space_group_name_H-M   'P 1'
#
loop_
_entity.id
_entity.type
_entity.pdbx_description
1 polymer ?
#
loop_
_entity_poly.entity_id
_entity_poly.type
_entity_poly.pdbx_seq_one_letter_code
_entity_poly.pdbx_strand_id
1 'polypeptide(L)'
;MKIGTAIAADSEAAKAQTLQSPEDFANIRDESKRSVAMFSEMGKVLTHPRCVSCHPRGDSPLQGMDLHKHEPPIVRGAGGMGAPGMRCSTCHGDDNVAFSTEEGSIPGHPGWRLAPKSMAWEGKSLGEICRQLKDQDRSHMTLEELQKHNATDGLVGWGWHPGEGRIPVPGTQEIFGELTQAWIDTGAVCPEG
;
A
#
# COMPACT_ATOMS: atom_id res chain seq x y z
N MET A 1 40.90 19.05 -8.83
CA MET A 1 39.56 19.36 -8.27
C MET A 1 38.80 18.05 -8.18
N LYS A 2 38.37 17.66 -6.98
CA LYS A 2 37.97 16.28 -6.64
C LYS A 2 36.72 15.83 -7.39
N ILE A 3 36.80 14.62 -7.94
CA ILE A 3 35.69 13.82 -8.48
C ILE A 3 35.14 12.96 -7.32
N GLY A 4 33.82 12.77 -7.27
CA GLY A 4 33.09 11.95 -6.28
C GLY A 4 32.26 12.85 -5.36
N THR A 5 30.94 12.68 -5.22
CA THR A 5 30.21 11.45 -4.92
C THR A 5 28.72 11.73 -5.18
N ALA A 6 28.10 11.11 -6.18
CA ALA A 6 26.65 11.24 -6.41
C ALA A 6 25.97 9.90 -6.79
N ILE A 7 26.67 8.78 -6.70
CA ILE A 7 26.16 7.48 -7.16
C ILE A 7 25.48 6.67 -6.02
N ALA A 8 25.62 7.09 -4.77
CA ALA A 8 25.07 6.34 -3.62
C ALA A 8 23.56 6.58 -3.37
N ALA A 9 23.07 7.80 -3.59
CA ALA A 9 21.66 8.15 -3.32
C ALA A 9 20.70 7.52 -4.35
N ASP A 10 21.10 7.48 -5.63
CA ASP A 10 20.32 6.82 -6.69
C ASP A 10 20.26 5.30 -6.51
N SER A 11 21.29 4.70 -5.90
CA SER A 11 21.35 3.26 -5.62
C SER A 11 20.42 2.83 -4.48
N GLU A 12 20.29 3.62 -3.41
CA GLU A 12 19.33 3.32 -2.33
C GLU A 12 17.89 3.58 -2.77
N ALA A 13 17.62 4.65 -3.53
CA ALA A 13 16.30 4.90 -4.10
C ALA A 13 15.89 3.82 -5.12
N ALA A 14 16.81 3.38 -5.98
CA ALA A 14 16.56 2.29 -6.93
C ALA A 14 16.40 0.91 -6.23
N LYS A 15 17.09 0.65 -5.11
CA LYS A 15 16.87 -0.56 -4.28
C LYS A 15 15.58 -0.51 -3.49
N ALA A 16 15.19 0.66 -2.99
CA ALA A 16 13.91 0.88 -2.32
C ALA A 16 12.73 0.74 -3.30
N GLN A 17 12.96 0.92 -4.61
CA GLN A 17 11.98 0.68 -5.66
C GLN A 17 11.76 -0.81 -6.00
N THR A 18 12.65 -1.71 -5.57
CA THR A 18 12.53 -3.14 -5.89
C THR A 18 11.95 -3.94 -4.74
N LEU A 19 10.87 -4.67 -5.03
CA LEU A 19 10.27 -5.69 -4.16
C LEU A 19 10.88 -7.05 -4.53
N GLN A 20 11.40 -7.78 -3.56
CA GLN A 20 11.97 -9.11 -3.76
C GLN A 20 10.88 -10.14 -4.04
N SER A 21 11.19 -11.16 -4.85
CA SER A 21 10.25 -12.25 -5.14
C SER A 21 10.32 -13.33 -4.04
N PRO A 22 9.32 -14.23 -3.94
CA PRO A 22 9.39 -15.33 -2.96
C PRO A 22 10.65 -16.20 -3.07
N GLU A 23 11.19 -16.38 -4.28
CA GLU A 23 12.39 -17.18 -4.54
C GLU A 23 13.63 -16.62 -3.84
N ASP A 24 13.70 -15.29 -3.65
CA ASP A 24 14.81 -14.63 -2.96
C ASP A 24 14.92 -15.09 -1.48
N PHE A 25 13.83 -15.62 -0.92
CA PHE A 25 13.76 -16.12 0.46
C PHE A 25 13.94 -17.64 0.57
N ALA A 26 14.12 -18.36 -0.55
CA ALA A 26 14.19 -19.83 -0.57
C ALA A 26 15.34 -20.42 0.27
N ASN A 27 16.43 -19.65 0.46
CA ASN A 27 17.59 -20.07 1.25
C ASN A 27 17.35 -20.05 2.78
N ILE A 28 16.25 -19.46 3.25
CA ILE A 28 15.88 -19.47 4.67
C ILE A 28 15.22 -20.81 4.99
N ARG A 29 15.98 -21.71 5.65
CA ARG A 29 15.54 -23.09 5.94
C ARG A 29 14.44 -23.19 7.00
N ASP A 30 14.43 -22.28 7.96
CA ASP A 30 13.42 -22.22 9.01
C ASP A 30 12.15 -21.57 8.41
N GLU A 31 11.08 -22.35 8.31
CA GLU A 31 9.85 -21.92 7.63
C GLU A 31 9.18 -20.72 8.30
N SER A 32 9.19 -20.67 9.65
CA SER A 32 8.63 -19.54 10.38
C SER A 32 9.45 -18.27 10.16
N LYS A 33 10.78 -18.36 10.18
CA LYS A 33 11.65 -17.21 9.84
C LYS A 33 11.47 -16.78 8.39
N ARG A 34 11.29 -17.73 7.47
CA ARG A 34 11.04 -17.43 6.06
C ARG A 34 9.69 -16.72 5.87
N SER A 35 8.65 -17.18 6.55
CA SER A 35 7.33 -16.53 6.57
C SER A 35 7.42 -15.09 7.06
N VAL A 36 8.10 -14.87 8.19
CA VAL A 36 8.33 -13.51 8.74
C VAL A 36 9.14 -12.63 7.77
N ALA A 37 10.15 -13.19 7.11
CA ALA A 37 10.95 -12.44 6.14
C ALA A 37 10.13 -12.00 4.92
N MET A 38 9.29 -12.89 4.36
CA MET A 38 8.38 -12.55 3.27
C MET A 38 7.33 -11.50 3.70
N PHE A 39 6.77 -11.60 4.90
CA PHE A 39 5.88 -10.56 5.40
C PHE A 39 6.60 -9.23 5.64
N SER A 40 7.86 -9.27 6.07
CA SER A 40 8.69 -8.07 6.23
C SER A 40 8.91 -7.37 4.89
N GLU A 41 9.07 -8.14 3.82
CA GLU A 41 9.17 -7.63 2.46
C GLU A 41 7.85 -7.02 1.98
N MET A 42 6.72 -7.71 2.18
CA MET A 42 5.37 -7.15 1.97
C MET A 42 5.17 -5.84 2.75
N GLY A 43 5.81 -5.70 3.91
CA GLY A 43 5.80 -4.49 4.73
C GLY A 43 6.24 -3.24 4.00
N LYS A 44 7.15 -3.34 3.01
CA LYS A 44 7.55 -2.20 2.17
C LYS A 44 6.37 -1.63 1.38
N VAL A 45 5.45 -2.48 0.94
CA VAL A 45 4.18 -2.10 0.28
C VAL A 45 3.18 -1.61 1.31
N LEU A 46 2.88 -2.44 2.33
CA LEU A 46 1.83 -2.17 3.32
C LEU A 46 2.03 -0.86 4.09
N THR A 47 3.29 -0.48 4.33
CA THR A 47 3.64 0.77 5.03
C THR A 47 3.96 1.92 4.09
N HIS A 48 3.93 1.71 2.77
CA HIS A 48 4.17 2.76 1.80
C HIS A 48 3.08 3.85 1.94
N PRO A 49 3.43 5.15 1.83
CA PRO A 49 2.46 6.23 1.96
C PRO A 49 1.25 6.13 1.02
N ARG A 50 1.36 5.48 -0.15
CA ARG A 50 0.20 5.22 -1.03
C ARG A 50 -0.80 4.25 -0.42
N CYS A 51 -0.31 3.18 0.20
CA CYS A 51 -1.15 2.20 0.89
C CYS A 51 -1.72 2.79 2.18
N VAL A 52 -0.89 3.43 2.99
CA VAL A 52 -1.32 4.07 4.26
C VAL A 52 -2.33 5.19 4.01
N SER A 53 -2.23 5.93 2.90
CA SER A 53 -3.24 6.94 2.55
C SER A 53 -4.64 6.38 2.29
N CYS A 54 -4.74 5.12 1.84
CA CYS A 54 -6.01 4.40 1.68
C CYS A 54 -6.50 3.77 3.00
N HIS A 55 -5.56 3.50 3.92
CA HIS A 55 -5.77 2.93 5.25
C HIS A 55 -5.50 3.92 6.40
N PRO A 56 -6.05 5.15 6.39
CA PRO A 56 -5.79 6.11 7.46
C PRO A 56 -6.51 5.69 8.74
N ARG A 57 -5.98 6.11 9.90
CA ARG A 57 -6.56 5.84 11.23
C ARG A 57 -7.74 6.75 11.52
N GLY A 58 -7.63 8.01 11.10
CA GLY A 58 -8.66 9.03 11.29
C GLY A 58 -9.78 8.95 10.25
N ASP A 59 -10.70 9.90 10.30
CA ASP A 59 -11.74 10.04 9.27
C ASP A 59 -11.31 10.98 8.14
N SER A 60 -10.19 11.68 8.25
CA SER A 60 -9.62 12.43 7.11
C SER A 60 -8.77 11.49 6.25
N PRO A 61 -8.95 11.48 4.91
CA PRO A 61 -7.98 10.88 4.01
C PRO A 61 -6.62 11.56 4.14
N LEU A 62 -5.55 10.83 3.84
CA LEU A 62 -4.19 11.38 3.77
C LEU A 62 -3.75 11.43 2.30
N GLN A 63 -2.81 12.31 1.98
CA GLN A 63 -2.25 12.45 0.64
C GLN A 63 -0.76 12.79 0.73
N GLY A 64 -0.04 12.62 -0.37
CA GLY A 64 1.39 12.92 -0.43
C GLY A 64 2.27 11.96 0.36
N MET A 65 3.56 11.91 0.04
CA MET A 65 4.53 10.99 0.66
C MET A 65 4.80 11.30 2.13
N ASP A 66 4.49 12.52 2.56
CA ASP A 66 4.52 13.02 3.92
C ASP A 66 3.23 12.72 4.72
N LEU A 67 2.24 12.07 4.10
CA LEU A 67 0.98 11.66 4.75
C LEU A 67 0.23 12.83 5.42
N HIS A 68 0.28 14.02 4.82
CA HIS A 68 -0.55 15.13 5.28
C HIS A 68 -2.03 14.88 4.97
N LYS A 69 -2.92 15.64 5.61
CA LYS A 69 -4.36 15.52 5.35
C LYS A 69 -4.67 15.91 3.91
N HIS A 70 -5.65 15.23 3.32
CA HIS A 70 -6.14 15.54 2.00
C HIS A 70 -6.56 17.01 1.86
N GLU A 71 -6.21 17.63 0.73
CA GLU A 71 -6.59 18.99 0.38
C GLU A 71 -7.34 18.98 -0.97
N PRO A 72 -8.55 19.57 -1.06
CA PRO A 72 -9.28 20.24 0.02
C PRO A 72 -9.69 19.26 1.15
N PRO A 73 -10.02 19.74 2.36
CA PRO A 73 -10.34 18.86 3.48
C PRO A 73 -11.62 18.07 3.24
N ILE A 74 -11.50 16.74 3.23
CA ILE A 74 -12.61 15.78 3.07
C ILE A 74 -12.63 14.79 4.25
N VAL A 75 -13.76 14.11 4.43
CA VAL A 75 -13.95 13.06 5.44
C VAL A 75 -14.33 11.73 4.78
N ARG A 76 -14.02 10.61 5.43
CA ARG A 76 -14.23 9.23 4.96
C ARG A 76 -15.69 8.98 4.57
N GLY A 77 -16.62 9.43 5.41
CA GLY A 77 -18.06 9.21 5.23
C GLY A 77 -18.46 7.73 5.18
N ALA A 78 -19.74 7.48 4.91
CA ALA A 78 -20.27 6.13 4.82
C ALA A 78 -19.66 5.38 3.61
N GLY A 79 -19.16 4.17 3.85
CA GLY A 79 -18.52 3.33 2.83
C GLY A 79 -17.16 3.83 2.33
N GLY A 80 -16.55 4.83 2.98
CA GLY A 80 -15.28 5.39 2.55
C GLY A 80 -15.37 6.32 1.33
N MET A 81 -16.58 6.77 0.98
CA MET A 81 -16.87 7.49 -0.27
C MET A 81 -17.11 9.00 -0.11
N GLY A 82 -16.76 9.60 1.02
CA GLY A 82 -17.04 11.01 1.29
C GLY A 82 -18.38 11.26 1.99
N ALA A 83 -18.57 12.47 2.52
CA ALA A 83 -19.81 12.88 3.16
C ALA A 83 -20.97 13.06 2.15
N PRO A 84 -22.23 12.99 2.60
CA PRO A 84 -23.35 13.45 1.78
C PRO A 84 -23.13 14.89 1.29
N GLY A 85 -23.36 15.14 0.00
CA GLY A 85 -23.10 16.44 -0.63
C GLY A 85 -21.64 16.69 -1.02
N MET A 86 -20.69 15.89 -0.53
CA MET A 86 -19.29 15.95 -0.94
C MET A 86 -18.65 14.56 -0.99
N ARG A 87 -19.04 13.81 -2.04
CA ARG A 87 -18.51 12.47 -2.32
C ARG A 87 -17.16 12.56 -3.02
N CYS A 88 -16.32 11.55 -2.82
CA CYS A 88 -15.01 11.44 -3.49
C CYS A 88 -15.14 11.52 -5.01
N SER A 89 -16.20 10.93 -5.58
CA SER A 89 -16.50 10.93 -7.01
C SER A 89 -16.80 12.31 -7.60
N THR A 90 -16.88 13.36 -6.77
CA THR A 90 -16.99 14.75 -7.27
C THR A 90 -15.70 15.21 -7.94
N CYS A 91 -14.55 14.69 -7.48
CA CYS A 91 -13.23 15.02 -8.02
C CYS A 91 -12.52 13.81 -8.61
N HIS A 92 -12.64 12.64 -7.98
CA HIS A 92 -11.97 11.41 -8.40
C HIS A 92 -12.85 10.64 -9.39
N GLY A 93 -12.38 10.53 -10.64
CA GLY A 93 -13.04 9.79 -11.70
C GLY A 93 -12.55 8.35 -11.83
N ASP A 94 -12.85 7.73 -12.97
CA ASP A 94 -12.41 6.37 -13.30
C ASP A 94 -10.92 6.31 -13.65
N ASP A 95 -10.33 7.43 -14.08
CA ASP A 95 -8.92 7.50 -14.50
C ASP A 95 -8.19 8.63 -13.79
N ASN A 96 -6.86 8.50 -13.71
CA ASN A 96 -6.00 9.60 -13.25
C ASN A 96 -6.10 10.79 -14.21
N VAL A 97 -6.23 12.00 -13.67
CA VAL A 97 -6.32 13.24 -14.44
C VAL A 97 -5.15 14.15 -14.08
N ALA A 98 -4.26 14.41 -15.03
CA ALA A 98 -3.15 15.34 -14.84
C ALA A 98 -3.64 16.76 -14.59
N PHE A 99 -2.95 17.50 -13.73
CA PHE A 99 -3.23 18.92 -13.53
C PHE A 99 -2.85 19.70 -14.79
N SER A 100 -3.62 20.74 -15.13
CA SER A 100 -3.36 21.57 -16.31
C SER A 100 -2.28 22.64 -16.10
N THR A 101 -1.93 22.94 -14.85
CA THR A 101 -1.12 24.12 -14.48
C THR A 101 0.14 23.79 -13.69
N GLU A 102 0.29 22.56 -13.23
CA GLU A 102 1.44 22.11 -12.43
C GLU A 102 1.66 20.61 -12.62
N GLU A 103 2.82 20.12 -12.17
CA GLU A 103 3.12 18.69 -12.17
C GLU A 103 2.24 17.97 -11.14
N GLY A 104 1.65 16.84 -11.54
CA GLY A 104 0.83 16.02 -10.68
C GLY A 104 -0.49 15.63 -11.31
N SER A 105 -1.30 14.89 -10.54
CA SER A 105 -2.59 14.40 -10.99
C SER A 105 -3.58 14.21 -9.85
N ILE A 106 -4.86 14.37 -10.16
CA ILE A 106 -5.97 13.85 -9.37
C ILE A 106 -6.01 12.33 -9.60
N PRO A 107 -5.99 11.52 -8.54
CA PRO A 107 -6.02 10.07 -8.68
C PRO A 107 -7.43 9.62 -9.07
N GLY A 108 -7.52 8.58 -9.88
CA GLY A 108 -8.80 8.00 -10.30
C GLY A 108 -8.72 6.51 -10.54
N HIS A 109 -9.80 5.83 -10.19
CA HIS A 109 -10.05 4.40 -10.41
C HIS A 109 -11.55 4.14 -10.15
N PRO A 110 -12.22 3.23 -10.90
CA PRO A 110 -13.59 2.85 -10.59
C PRO A 110 -13.75 2.39 -9.13
N GLY A 111 -14.71 2.98 -8.41
CA GLY A 111 -14.93 2.65 -7.00
C GLY A 111 -13.92 3.27 -6.02
N TRP A 112 -13.25 4.38 -6.39
CA TRP A 112 -12.35 5.14 -5.52
C TRP A 112 -12.96 5.42 -4.14
N ARG A 113 -12.36 4.84 -3.11
CA ARG A 113 -12.81 4.92 -1.71
C ARG A 113 -11.70 4.58 -0.74
N LEU A 114 -11.87 5.00 0.51
CA LEU A 114 -11.00 4.56 1.61
C LEU A 114 -11.40 3.17 2.11
N ALA A 115 -10.42 2.44 2.66
CA ALA A 115 -10.66 1.20 3.39
C ALA A 115 -11.58 1.44 4.61
N PRO A 116 -12.27 0.43 5.14
CA PRO A 116 -12.96 0.55 6.43
C PRO A 116 -12.03 0.96 7.58
N LYS A 117 -12.56 1.64 8.60
CA LYS A 117 -11.77 2.09 9.77
C LYS A 117 -11.13 0.94 10.54
N SER A 118 -11.76 -0.25 10.52
CA SER A 118 -11.21 -1.48 11.10
C SER A 118 -9.94 -1.97 10.39
N MET A 119 -9.66 -1.47 9.19
CA MET A 119 -8.47 -1.79 8.38
C MET A 119 -7.39 -0.70 8.43
N ALA A 120 -7.45 0.25 9.36
CA ALA A 120 -6.46 1.32 9.45
C ALA A 120 -5.04 0.80 9.72
N TRP A 121 -4.04 1.33 9.01
CA TRP A 121 -2.61 0.99 9.14
C TRP A 121 -1.75 2.17 9.61
N GLU A 122 -2.22 3.41 9.46
CA GLU A 122 -1.50 4.61 9.90
C GLU A 122 -1.06 4.51 11.37
N GLY A 123 0.25 4.60 11.59
CA GLY A 123 0.88 4.56 12.91
C GLY A 123 0.98 3.16 13.55
N LYS A 124 0.59 2.09 12.84
CA LYS A 124 0.79 0.72 13.28
C LYS A 124 2.19 0.21 12.99
N SER A 125 2.70 -0.66 13.85
CA SER A 125 3.87 -1.46 13.54
C SER A 125 3.54 -2.58 12.55
N LEU A 126 4.57 -3.19 11.96
CA LEU A 126 4.37 -4.22 10.95
C LEU A 126 3.73 -5.49 11.52
N GLY A 127 4.08 -5.90 12.75
CA GLY A 127 3.44 -7.03 13.41
C GLY A 127 1.97 -6.74 13.76
N GLU A 128 1.62 -5.50 14.09
CA GLU A 128 0.22 -5.09 14.27
C GLU A 128 -0.58 -5.19 12.98
N ILE A 129 -0.04 -4.72 11.85
CA ILE A 129 -0.67 -4.87 10.53
C ILE A 129 -0.84 -6.35 10.20
N CYS A 130 0.18 -7.19 10.41
CA CYS A 130 0.08 -8.63 10.18
C CYS A 130 -1.08 -9.28 10.94
N ARG A 131 -1.15 -9.03 12.26
CA ARG A 131 -2.21 -9.60 13.11
C ARG A 131 -3.59 -9.07 12.75
N GLN A 132 -3.68 -7.86 12.22
CA GLN A 132 -4.92 -7.27 11.72
C GLN A 132 -5.38 -7.92 10.41
N LEU A 133 -4.46 -8.17 9.47
CA LEU A 133 -4.77 -8.85 8.21
C LEU A 133 -5.31 -10.27 8.43
N LYS A 134 -4.79 -10.98 9.44
CA LYS A 134 -5.22 -12.34 9.80
C LYS A 134 -6.54 -12.40 10.58
N ASP A 135 -6.98 -11.27 11.14
CA ASP A 135 -8.16 -11.19 11.99
C ASP A 135 -9.38 -10.79 11.15
N GLN A 136 -10.23 -11.76 10.81
CA GLN A 136 -11.37 -11.57 9.91
C GLN A 136 -12.39 -10.55 10.44
N ASP A 137 -12.49 -10.34 11.76
CA ASP A 137 -13.38 -9.33 12.33
C ASP A 137 -12.88 -7.90 12.02
N ARG A 138 -11.59 -7.77 11.68
CA ARG A 138 -10.96 -6.49 11.34
C ARG A 138 -10.68 -6.36 9.84
N SER A 139 -10.18 -7.42 9.21
CA SER A 139 -9.84 -7.48 7.78
C SER A 139 -11.03 -7.80 6.88
N HIS A 140 -12.14 -8.32 7.44
CA HIS A 140 -13.34 -8.72 6.68
C HIS A 140 -13.04 -9.70 5.53
N MET A 141 -11.93 -10.43 5.61
CA MET A 141 -11.42 -11.32 4.56
C MET A 141 -10.76 -12.55 5.19
N THR A 142 -11.00 -13.71 4.60
CA THR A 142 -10.13 -14.88 4.74
C THR A 142 -8.74 -14.61 4.14
N LEU A 143 -7.76 -15.47 4.44
CA LEU A 143 -6.42 -15.33 3.84
C LEU A 143 -6.44 -15.52 2.31
N GLU A 144 -7.33 -16.38 1.79
CA GLU A 144 -7.51 -16.57 0.35
C GLU A 144 -8.08 -15.31 -0.31
N GLU A 145 -9.10 -14.70 0.30
CA GLU A 145 -9.66 -13.43 -0.18
C GLU A 145 -8.66 -12.29 -0.08
N LEU A 146 -7.86 -12.25 0.98
CA LEU A 146 -6.76 -11.29 1.14
C LEU A 146 -5.72 -11.45 0.03
N GLN A 147 -5.34 -12.69 -0.30
CA GLN A 147 -4.41 -12.96 -1.39
C GLN A 147 -4.96 -12.44 -2.72
N LYS A 148 -6.23 -12.76 -3.02
CA LYS A 148 -6.88 -12.27 -4.23
C LYS A 148 -6.97 -10.75 -4.26
N HIS A 149 -7.30 -10.12 -3.14
CA HIS A 149 -7.36 -8.67 -3.01
C HIS A 149 -6.00 -8.04 -3.30
N ASN A 150 -4.94 -8.51 -2.66
CA ASN A 150 -3.59 -8.01 -2.87
C ASN A 150 -3.11 -8.22 -4.32
N ALA A 151 -3.40 -9.39 -4.91
CA ALA A 151 -2.91 -9.78 -6.22
C ALA A 151 -3.69 -9.17 -7.40
N THR A 152 -4.99 -8.89 -7.24
CA THR A 152 -5.87 -8.61 -8.39
C THR A 152 -6.88 -7.48 -8.20
N ASP A 153 -7.04 -6.91 -7.01
CA ASP A 153 -7.94 -5.76 -6.82
C ASP A 153 -7.37 -4.54 -7.56
N GLY A 154 -8.14 -3.97 -8.49
CA GLY A 154 -7.70 -2.84 -9.31
C GLY A 154 -7.44 -1.57 -8.50
N LEU A 155 -8.19 -1.33 -7.42
CA LEU A 155 -7.97 -0.17 -6.56
C LEU A 155 -6.69 -0.33 -5.72
N VAL A 156 -6.33 -1.56 -5.37
CA VAL A 156 -5.00 -1.87 -4.80
C VAL A 156 -3.92 -1.68 -5.87
N GLY A 157 -4.16 -2.20 -7.08
CA GLY A 157 -3.27 -2.10 -8.25
C GLY A 157 -2.94 -0.67 -8.67
N TRP A 158 -3.85 0.28 -8.41
CA TRP A 158 -3.60 1.71 -8.61
C TRP A 158 -2.31 2.19 -7.94
N GLY A 159 -1.88 1.57 -6.84
CA GLY A 159 -0.62 1.91 -6.15
C GLY A 159 0.64 1.84 -7.04
N TRP A 160 0.64 1.01 -8.08
CA TRP A 160 1.74 0.89 -9.04
C TRP A 160 1.55 1.75 -10.30
N HIS A 161 0.34 2.30 -10.51
CA HIS A 161 0.00 3.20 -11.61
C HIS A 161 -0.66 4.50 -11.11
N PRO A 162 0.02 5.28 -10.26
CA PRO A 162 -0.64 6.33 -9.48
C PRO A 162 -0.96 7.60 -10.28
N GLY A 163 -0.54 7.69 -11.53
CA GLY A 163 -0.68 8.87 -12.38
C GLY A 163 0.55 9.78 -12.33
N GLU A 164 0.48 10.87 -13.12
CA GLU A 164 1.59 11.82 -13.28
C GLU A 164 2.01 12.46 -11.94
N GLY A 165 3.32 12.68 -11.79
CA GLY A 165 3.93 13.33 -10.62
C GLY A 165 3.90 12.51 -9.32
N ARG A 166 3.50 11.23 -9.36
CA ARG A 166 3.37 10.36 -8.18
C ARG A 166 4.35 9.19 -8.20
N ILE A 167 4.93 8.91 -7.04
CA ILE A 167 5.87 7.80 -6.84
C ILE A 167 5.06 6.49 -6.68
N PRO A 168 5.31 5.46 -7.52
CA PRO A 168 4.65 4.17 -7.39
C PRO A 168 5.13 3.42 -6.14
N VAL A 169 4.30 2.48 -5.68
CA VAL A 169 4.69 1.48 -4.68
C VAL A 169 5.85 0.62 -5.23
N PRO A 170 6.77 0.13 -4.39
CA PRO A 170 7.87 -0.74 -4.84
C PRO A 170 7.38 -2.02 -5.56
N GLY A 171 8.16 -2.47 -6.55
CA GLY A 171 7.91 -3.73 -7.28
C GLY A 171 6.69 -3.69 -8.19
N THR A 172 5.93 -4.79 -8.22
CA THR A 172 4.68 -4.94 -8.98
C THR A 172 3.59 -5.57 -8.11
N GLN A 173 2.33 -5.39 -8.51
CA GLN A 173 1.21 -6.05 -7.85
C GLN A 173 1.32 -7.58 -7.93
N GLU A 174 1.82 -8.11 -9.05
CA GLU A 174 2.08 -9.55 -9.25
C GLU A 174 2.97 -10.09 -8.13
N ILE A 175 4.15 -9.49 -7.92
CA ILE A 175 5.11 -9.90 -6.89
C ILE A 175 4.51 -9.74 -5.49
N PHE A 176 3.71 -8.69 -5.25
CA PHE A 176 3.01 -8.52 -3.98
C PHE A 176 1.98 -9.64 -3.71
N GLY A 177 1.28 -10.07 -4.75
CA GLY A 177 0.37 -11.22 -4.72
C GLY A 177 1.09 -12.55 -4.47
N GLU A 178 2.23 -12.75 -5.14
CA GLU A 178 3.10 -13.93 -4.97
C GLU A 178 3.67 -14.01 -3.55
N LEU A 179 4.18 -12.90 -3.01
CA LEU A 179 4.64 -12.79 -1.63
C LEU A 179 3.51 -13.07 -0.63
N THR A 180 2.31 -12.56 -0.91
CA THR A 180 1.13 -12.82 -0.06
C THR A 180 0.82 -14.32 -0.02
N GLN A 181 0.80 -14.99 -1.17
CA GLN A 181 0.57 -16.44 -1.24
C GLN A 181 1.67 -17.22 -0.52
N ALA A 182 2.95 -16.92 -0.78
CA ALA A 182 4.06 -17.62 -0.17
C ALA A 182 4.12 -17.42 1.36
N TRP A 183 3.75 -16.24 1.85
CA TRP A 183 3.58 -15.98 3.28
C TRP A 183 2.47 -16.85 3.89
N ILE A 184 1.32 -16.98 3.20
CA ILE A 184 0.22 -17.85 3.63
C ILE A 184 0.65 -19.32 3.67
N ASP A 185 1.31 -19.78 2.61
CA ASP A 185 1.78 -21.18 2.47
C ASP A 185 2.78 -21.57 3.56
N THR A 186 3.49 -20.59 4.13
CA THR A 186 4.45 -20.79 5.24
C THR A 186 3.84 -20.53 6.63
N GLY A 187 2.50 -20.50 6.72
CA GLY A 187 1.76 -20.41 7.99
C GLY A 187 1.38 -18.99 8.41
N ALA A 188 1.53 -18.00 7.52
CA ALA A 188 1.17 -16.61 7.75
C ALA A 188 1.74 -16.05 9.07
N VAL A 189 3.02 -16.30 9.34
CA VAL A 189 3.64 -15.93 10.63
C VAL A 189 3.88 -14.42 10.68
N CYS A 190 3.58 -13.81 11.82
CA CYS A 190 3.75 -12.37 12.03
C CYS A 190 5.11 -12.06 12.67
N PRO A 191 5.78 -10.96 12.25
CA PRO A 191 6.94 -10.45 12.98
C PRO A 191 6.55 -10.00 14.40
N GLU A 192 7.56 -9.91 15.26
CA GLU A 192 7.44 -9.21 16.55
C GLU A 192 7.22 -7.70 16.34
N GLY A 193 6.64 -7.06 17.36
CA GLY A 193 6.17 -5.67 17.27
C GLY A 193 4.88 -5.63 16.48
#